data_AF-A0A7S0FVK2-F1
#
_entry.id   AF-A0A7S0FVK2-F1
#
_cell.length_a   1.000
_cell.length_b   1.000
_cell.length_c   1.000
_cell.angle_alpha   90.00
_cell.angle_beta   90.00
_cell.angle_gamma   90.00
#
_symmetry.space_group_name_H-M   'P 1'
#
loop_
_entity.id
_entity.type
_entity.pdbx_description
1 polymer ?
#
loop_
_entity_poly.entity_id
_entity_poly.type
_entity_poly.pdbx_seq_one_letter_code
_entity_poly.pdbx_strand_id
1 'polypeptide(L)'
;IEAKNGLENYCFAMRNTLQEERLKDKFEGDGKDRIEKALQDTFDWLDKNQLAEKDEFEVRKMKLEGDVFPIMTRVYRKATLEAKDGLENYCFTLRDTLREERLMDKLEGEDKDRIEKAVQVTLDWLERNQLAEKHEFEAKQKGLEGILYPIMRVHRKAAQAV
;
A
#
# COMPACT_ATOMS: atom_id res chain seq x y z
N ILE A 1 -4.98 -25.71 25.16
CA ILE A 1 -4.63 -26.10 23.78
C ILE A 1 -5.08 -25.03 22.78
N GLU A 2 -6.37 -24.71 22.69
CA GLU A 2 -6.87 -23.70 21.72
C GLU A 2 -6.21 -22.31 21.87
N ALA A 3 -6.16 -21.75 23.08
CA ALA A 3 -5.55 -20.43 23.32
C ALA A 3 -4.06 -20.39 22.99
N LYS A 4 -3.32 -21.46 23.32
CA LYS A 4 -1.92 -21.65 22.95
C LYS A 4 -1.75 -21.64 21.42
N ASN A 5 -2.52 -22.47 20.72
CA ASN A 5 -2.48 -22.53 19.25
C ASN A 5 -2.84 -21.17 18.64
N GLY A 6 -3.78 -20.43 19.23
CA GLY A 6 -4.15 -19.09 18.80
C GLY A 6 -3.00 -18.08 18.92
N LEU A 7 -2.23 -18.14 20.02
CA LEU A 7 -1.04 -17.31 20.21
C LEU A 7 0.08 -17.70 19.24
N GLU A 8 0.38 -18.99 19.11
CA GLU A 8 1.38 -19.50 18.16
C GLU A 8 1.06 -19.08 16.73
N ASN A 9 -0.18 -19.29 16.29
CA ASN A 9 -0.64 -18.89 14.96
C ASN A 9 -0.48 -17.40 14.72
N TYR A 10 -0.82 -16.56 15.71
CA TYR A 10 -0.61 -15.12 15.61
C TYR A 10 0.88 -14.76 15.47
N CYS A 11 1.75 -15.38 16.26
CA CYS A 11 3.20 -15.15 16.15
C CYS A 11 3.75 -15.53 14.77
N PHE A 12 3.34 -16.68 14.22
CA PHE A 12 3.76 -17.10 12.88
C PHE A 12 3.19 -16.20 11.77
N ALA A 13 1.92 -15.82 11.87
CA ALA A 13 1.30 -14.90 10.92
C ALA A 13 2.04 -13.56 10.90
N MET A 14 2.30 -12.98 12.07
CA MET A 14 3.04 -11.72 12.17
C MET A 14 4.46 -11.86 11.64
N ARG A 15 5.16 -12.95 11.95
CA ARG A 15 6.50 -13.22 11.40
C ARG A 15 6.49 -13.24 9.87
N ASN A 16 5.49 -13.88 9.26
CA ASN A 16 5.35 -13.90 7.81
C ASN A 16 5.13 -12.48 7.25
N THR A 17 4.28 -11.68 7.89
CA THR A 17 4.05 -10.28 7.50
C THR A 17 5.34 -9.44 7.55
N LEU A 18 6.22 -9.65 8.53
CA LEU A 18 7.52 -8.95 8.60
C LEU A 18 8.48 -9.33 7.47
N GLN A 19 8.26 -10.46 6.81
CA GLN A 19 9.05 -10.93 5.68
C GLN A 19 8.45 -10.55 4.32
N GLU A 20 7.23 -9.98 4.28
CA GLU A 20 6.62 -9.51 3.03
C GLU A 20 7.45 -8.38 2.42
N GLU A 21 8.00 -8.61 1.22
CA GLU A 21 8.85 -7.64 0.50
C GLU A 21 8.19 -6.26 0.39
N ARG A 22 6.86 -6.22 0.19
CA ARG A 22 6.09 -4.98 0.04
C ARG A 22 6.03 -4.11 1.30
N LEU A 23 6.30 -4.69 2.47
CA LEU A 23 6.24 -4.01 3.76
C LEU A 23 7.62 -3.72 4.35
N LYS A 24 8.70 -4.36 3.88
CA LYS A 24 10.05 -4.22 4.46
C LYS A 24 10.51 -2.77 4.55
N ASP A 25 10.33 -2.01 3.47
CA ASP A 25 10.76 -0.60 3.41
C ASP A 25 9.76 0.37 4.06
N LYS A 26 8.64 -0.15 4.61
CA LYS A 26 7.58 0.64 5.24
C LYS A 26 7.76 0.78 6.75
N PHE A 27 8.58 -0.07 7.36
CA PHE A 27 8.98 0.09 8.76
C PHE A 27 9.87 1.32 8.92
N GLU A 28 9.70 2.02 10.03
CA GLU A 28 10.46 3.22 10.37
C GLU A 28 11.20 3.02 11.69
N GLY A 29 12.43 3.53 11.76
CA GLY A 29 13.27 3.41 12.95
C GLY A 29 13.47 1.95 13.36
N ASP A 30 13.26 1.68 14.65
CA ASP A 30 13.39 0.36 15.27
C ASP A 30 12.09 -0.46 15.24
N GLY A 31 11.06 -0.02 14.50
CA GLY A 31 9.73 -0.62 14.57
C GLY A 31 9.72 -2.12 14.22
N LYS A 32 10.47 -2.52 13.18
CA LYS A 32 10.59 -3.94 12.80
C LYS A 32 11.28 -4.75 13.90
N ASP A 33 12.43 -4.28 14.36
CA ASP A 33 13.23 -4.93 15.41
C ASP A 33 12.43 -5.11 16.71
N ARG A 34 11.59 -4.12 17.06
CA ARG A 34 10.69 -4.20 18.22
C ARG A 34 9.65 -5.30 18.09
N ILE A 35 9.03 -5.46 16.91
CA ILE A 35 8.09 -6.57 16.68
C ILE A 35 8.85 -7.90 16.71
N GLU A 36 10.00 -8.00 16.04
CA GLU A 36 10.80 -9.23 16.01
C GLU A 36 11.21 -9.66 17.43
N LYS A 37 11.62 -8.71 18.28
CA LYS A 37 11.91 -8.96 19.68
C LYS A 37 10.67 -9.42 20.46
N ALA A 38 9.52 -8.75 20.31
CA ALA A 38 8.29 -9.14 21.00
C ALA A 38 7.81 -10.55 20.58
N LEU A 39 7.98 -10.91 19.30
CA LEU A 39 7.71 -12.26 18.80
C LEU A 39 8.67 -13.28 19.41
N GLN A 40 9.97 -13.00 19.41
CA GLN A 40 10.96 -13.89 20.01
C GLN A 40 10.71 -14.10 21.50
N ASP A 41 10.48 -13.02 22.25
CA ASP A 41 10.16 -13.08 23.67
C ASP A 41 8.91 -13.95 23.92
N THR A 42 7.94 -13.92 23.00
CA THR A 42 6.70 -14.72 23.08
C THR A 42 6.92 -16.18 22.73
N PHE A 43 7.73 -16.50 21.73
CA PHE A 43 8.15 -17.89 21.45
C PHE A 43 8.91 -18.49 22.63
N ASP A 44 9.87 -17.76 23.19
CA ASP A 44 10.62 -18.20 24.37
C ASP A 44 9.71 -18.44 25.59
N TRP A 45 8.66 -17.64 25.73
CA TRP A 45 7.65 -17.83 26.77
C TRP A 45 6.80 -19.07 26.48
N LEU A 46 6.30 -19.26 25.25
CA LEU A 46 5.54 -20.44 24.85
C LEU A 46 6.33 -21.72 25.14
N ASP A 47 7.60 -21.79 24.77
CA ASP A 47 8.48 -22.96 24.97
C ASP A 47 8.61 -23.36 26.45
N LYS A 48 8.65 -22.37 27.35
CA LYS A 48 8.76 -22.60 28.80
C LYS A 48 7.39 -22.86 29.48
N ASN A 49 6.30 -22.46 28.84
CA ASN A 49 4.96 -22.41 29.44
C ASN A 49 3.95 -23.27 28.64
N GLN A 50 4.38 -24.45 28.21
CA GLN A 50 3.59 -25.36 27.38
C GLN A 50 2.26 -25.81 28.02
N LEU A 51 2.18 -25.78 29.35
CA LEU A 51 1.04 -26.19 30.17
C LEU A 51 0.37 -25.01 30.91
N ALA A 52 0.65 -23.77 30.51
CA ALA A 52 0.01 -22.60 31.11
C ALA A 52 -1.51 -22.64 30.99
N GLU A 53 -2.17 -21.87 31.85
CA GLU A 53 -3.62 -21.75 31.81
C GLU A 53 -4.08 -20.93 30.61
N LYS A 54 -5.36 -21.09 30.25
CA LYS A 54 -5.96 -20.38 29.12
C LYS A 54 -5.75 -18.87 29.22
N ASP A 55 -6.04 -18.29 30.38
CA ASP A 55 -5.99 -16.85 30.61
C ASP A 55 -4.56 -16.30 30.51
N GLU A 56 -3.55 -17.10 30.87
CA GLU A 56 -2.15 -16.71 30.71
C GLU A 56 -1.75 -16.59 29.24
N PHE A 57 -2.19 -17.52 28.38
CA PHE A 57 -1.99 -17.43 26.94
C PHE A 57 -2.71 -16.21 26.35
N GLU A 58 -3.93 -15.91 26.79
CA GLU A 58 -4.71 -14.75 26.32
C GLU A 58 -4.06 -13.43 26.74
N VAL A 59 -3.62 -13.30 28.00
CA VAL A 59 -2.87 -12.13 28.47
C VAL A 59 -1.57 -11.95 27.68
N ARG A 60 -0.86 -13.06 27.39
CA ARG A 60 0.36 -13.01 26.58
C ARG A 60 0.08 -12.52 25.17
N LYS A 61 -1.01 -13.00 24.56
CA LYS A 61 -1.47 -12.55 23.24
C LYS A 61 -1.80 -11.06 23.24
N MET A 62 -2.58 -10.59 24.21
CA MET A 62 -2.94 -9.17 24.36
C MET A 62 -1.71 -8.27 24.49
N LYS A 63 -0.71 -8.70 25.28
CA LYS A 63 0.55 -7.96 25.40
C LYS A 63 1.28 -7.86 24.07
N LEU A 64 1.41 -8.98 23.36
CA LEU A 64 2.05 -9.00 22.04
C LEU A 64 1.27 -8.14 21.03
N GLU A 65 -0.04 -8.23 20.99
CA GLU A 65 -0.89 -7.37 20.15
C GLU A 65 -0.70 -5.89 20.49
N GLY A 66 -0.59 -5.54 21.77
CA GLY A 66 -0.31 -4.18 22.23
C GLY A 66 1.03 -3.62 21.74
N ASP A 67 2.05 -4.46 21.62
CA ASP A 67 3.35 -4.07 21.07
C ASP A 67 3.32 -3.95 19.53
N VAL A 68 2.58 -4.86 18.87
CA VAL A 68 2.54 -4.98 17.40
C VAL A 68 1.60 -3.97 16.74
N PHE A 69 0.38 -3.84 17.25
CA PHE A 69 -0.70 -3.03 16.68
C PHE A 69 -0.30 -1.58 16.38
N PRO A 70 0.32 -0.80 17.30
CA PRO A 70 0.68 0.58 17.01
C PRO A 70 1.73 0.71 15.91
N ILE A 71 2.64 -0.26 15.78
CA ILE A 71 3.69 -0.25 14.75
C ILE A 71 3.08 -0.61 13.39
N MET A 72 2.31 -1.70 13.32
CA MET A 72 1.64 -2.10 12.08
C MET A 72 0.64 -1.05 11.59
N THR A 73 -0.06 -0.38 12.50
CA THR A 73 -0.94 0.75 12.14
C THR A 73 -0.19 1.87 11.43
N ARG A 74 1.02 2.21 11.90
CA ARG A 74 1.86 3.23 11.24
C ARG A 74 2.33 2.75 9.86
N VAL A 75 2.73 1.49 9.75
CA VAL A 75 3.14 0.86 8.48
C VAL A 75 2.02 0.91 7.45
N TYR A 76 0.80 0.48 7.79
CA TYR A 76 -0.34 0.51 6.88
C TYR A 76 -0.77 1.94 6.52
N ARG A 77 -0.74 2.86 7.47
CA ARG A 77 -1.01 4.28 7.21
C ARG A 77 0.00 4.85 6.21
N LYS A 78 1.29 4.58 6.39
CA LYS A 78 2.34 5.02 5.47
C LYS A 78 2.12 4.47 4.06
N ALA A 79 1.84 3.17 3.95
CA ALA A 79 1.56 2.54 2.66
C ALA A 79 0.31 3.14 1.96
N THR A 80 -0.67 3.63 2.74
CA THR A 80 -1.84 4.33 2.21
C THR A 80 -1.49 5.73 1.71
N LEU A 81 -0.70 6.48 2.47
CA LEU A 81 -0.23 7.81 2.08
C LEU A 81 0.62 7.76 0.80
N GLU A 82 1.54 6.80 0.69
CA GLU A 82 2.36 6.64 -0.51
C GLU A 82 1.54 6.28 -1.75
N ALA A 83 0.48 5.48 -1.61
CA ALA A 83 -0.42 5.16 -2.73
C ALA A 83 -1.18 6.41 -3.21
N LYS A 84 -1.63 7.24 -2.27
CA LYS A 84 -2.27 8.53 -2.55
C LYS A 84 -1.29 9.49 -3.23
N ASP A 85 -0.12 9.71 -2.62
CA ASP A 85 0.91 10.62 -3.11
C ASP A 85 1.43 10.15 -4.48
N GLY A 86 1.55 8.84 -4.68
CA GLY A 86 1.91 8.24 -5.97
C GLY A 86 0.89 8.55 -7.05
N LEU A 87 -0.41 8.40 -6.76
CA LEU A 87 -1.48 8.74 -7.71
C LEU A 87 -1.54 10.24 -8.00
N GLU A 88 -1.38 11.07 -6.98
CA GLU A 88 -1.35 12.54 -7.12
C GLU A 88 -0.17 12.99 -7.99
N ASN A 89 1.04 12.50 -7.70
CA ASN A 89 2.23 12.78 -8.51
C ASN A 89 2.09 12.27 -9.95
N TYR A 90 1.46 11.10 -10.14
CA TYR A 90 1.19 10.56 -11.46
C TYR A 90 0.25 11.48 -12.26
N CYS A 91 -0.84 11.95 -11.63
CA CYS A 91 -1.78 12.90 -12.25
C CYS A 91 -1.10 14.22 -12.64
N PHE A 92 -0.27 14.79 -11.76
CA PHE A 92 0.46 16.02 -12.07
C PHE A 92 1.49 15.83 -13.18
N THR A 93 2.26 14.74 -13.13
CA THR A 93 3.22 14.40 -14.19
C THR A 93 2.52 14.25 -15.54
N LEU A 94 1.37 13.56 -15.58
CA LEU A 94 0.58 13.43 -16.81
C LEU A 94 0.07 14.78 -17.30
N ARG A 95 -0.46 15.62 -16.41
CA ARG A 95 -0.94 16.96 -16.76
C ARG A 95 0.16 17.82 -17.35
N ASP A 96 1.35 17.79 -16.76
CA ASP A 96 2.50 18.57 -17.23
C ASP A 96 2.99 18.04 -18.58
N THR A 97 3.08 16.71 -18.73
CA THR A 97 3.40 16.05 -20.01
C THR A 97 2.43 16.44 -21.13
N LEU A 98 1.13 16.55 -20.85
CA LEU A 98 0.11 16.94 -21.84
C LEU A 98 0.20 18.42 -22.26
N ARG A 99 0.83 19.26 -21.43
CA ARG A 99 1.05 20.68 -21.70
C ARG A 99 2.33 20.94 -22.49
N GLU A 100 3.24 19.98 -22.56
CA GLU A 100 4.46 20.09 -23.37
C GLU A 100 4.12 20.03 -24.88
N GLU A 101 4.33 21.15 -25.59
CA GLU A 101 3.99 21.34 -27.01
C GLU A 101 4.44 20.20 -27.94
N ARG A 102 5.59 19.57 -27.65
CA ARG A 102 6.19 18.53 -28.51
C ARG A 102 5.43 17.20 -28.54
N LEU A 103 4.56 16.95 -27.56
CA LEU A 103 3.66 15.79 -27.54
C LEU A 103 2.25 16.16 -28.03
N MET A 104 1.88 17.44 -27.97
CA MET A 104 0.57 17.93 -28.40
C MET A 104 0.35 17.80 -29.91
N ASP A 105 1.39 17.93 -30.71
CA ASP A 105 1.28 17.78 -32.18
C ASP A 105 0.98 16.34 -32.63
N LYS A 106 1.15 15.35 -31.74
CA LYS A 106 0.96 13.93 -32.06
C LYS A 106 -0.37 13.37 -31.56
N LEU A 107 -1.04 14.02 -30.61
CA LEU A 107 -2.33 13.59 -30.09
C LEU A 107 -3.45 14.25 -30.88
N GLU A 108 -4.36 13.48 -31.47
CA GLU A 108 -5.58 14.01 -32.07
C GLU A 108 -6.47 14.64 -30.97
N GLY A 109 -7.15 15.76 -31.27
CA GLY A 109 -7.78 16.62 -30.25
C GLY A 109 -8.73 15.90 -29.28
N GLU A 110 -9.51 14.92 -29.76
CA GLU A 110 -10.45 14.16 -28.90
C GLU A 110 -9.71 13.28 -27.87
N ASP A 111 -8.57 12.68 -28.24
CA ASP A 111 -7.77 11.86 -27.34
C ASP A 111 -7.16 12.71 -26.22
N LYS A 112 -6.71 13.92 -26.56
CA LYS A 112 -6.19 14.87 -25.59
C LYS A 112 -7.25 15.26 -24.56
N ASP A 113 -8.43 15.66 -25.01
CA ASP A 113 -9.54 16.04 -24.14
C ASP A 113 -9.94 14.90 -23.19
N ARG A 114 -9.90 13.65 -23.69
CA ARG A 114 -10.17 12.45 -22.89
C ARG A 114 -9.16 12.24 -21.77
N ILE A 115 -7.86 12.40 -22.04
CA ILE A 115 -6.83 12.25 -21.01
C ILE A 115 -6.93 13.40 -20.00
N GLU A 116 -7.04 14.65 -20.45
CA GLU A 116 -7.16 15.81 -19.55
C GLU A 116 -8.35 15.68 -18.61
N LYS A 117 -9.52 15.27 -19.15
CA LYS A 117 -10.71 15.01 -18.36
C LYS A 117 -10.51 13.87 -17.36
N ALA A 118 -9.86 12.78 -17.75
CA ALA A 118 -9.60 11.65 -16.86
C ALA A 118 -8.66 12.03 -15.70
N VAL A 119 -7.60 12.81 -15.99
CA VAL A 119 -6.70 13.34 -14.98
C VAL A 119 -7.45 14.27 -14.02
N GLN A 120 -8.25 15.21 -14.53
CA GLN A 120 -9.01 16.13 -13.70
C GLN A 120 -10.03 15.41 -12.80
N VAL A 121 -10.77 14.44 -13.33
CA VAL A 121 -11.71 13.62 -12.54
C VAL A 121 -10.98 12.86 -11.42
N THR A 122 -9.76 12.41 -11.66
CA THR A 122 -8.95 11.70 -10.66
C THR A 122 -8.46 12.66 -9.57
N LEU A 123 -8.00 13.85 -9.93
CA LEU A 123 -7.62 14.90 -8.99
C LEU A 123 -8.79 15.35 -8.11
N ASP A 124 -9.95 15.63 -8.71
CA ASP A 124 -11.16 16.00 -7.97
C ASP A 124 -11.59 14.88 -6.99
N TRP A 125 -11.41 13.62 -7.39
CA TRP A 125 -11.67 12.49 -6.50
C TRP A 125 -10.64 12.44 -5.36
N LEU A 126 -9.34 12.63 -5.63
CA LEU A 126 -8.32 12.68 -4.59
C LEU A 126 -8.64 13.76 -3.54
N GLU A 127 -9.00 14.97 -3.97
CA GLU A 127 -9.36 16.09 -3.07
C GLU A 127 -10.53 15.74 -2.13
N ARG A 128 -11.52 14.99 -2.61
CA ARG A 128 -12.72 14.60 -1.85
C ARG A 128 -12.54 13.35 -1.01
N ASN A 129 -11.52 12.53 -1.29
CA ASN A 129 -11.34 11.19 -0.72
C ASN A 129 -9.98 11.06 -0.01
N GLN A 130 -9.62 12.06 0.79
CA GLN A 130 -8.33 12.14 1.50
C GLN A 130 -8.10 11.00 2.51
N LEU A 131 -9.17 10.35 2.96
CA LEU A 131 -9.16 9.24 3.92
C LEU A 131 -9.51 7.89 3.28
N ALA A 132 -9.50 7.80 1.95
CA ALA A 132 -9.73 6.54 1.27
C ALA A 132 -8.67 5.50 1.66
N GLU A 133 -9.02 4.23 1.50
CA GLU A 133 -8.09 3.14 1.76
C GLU A 133 -7.12 2.95 0.60
N LYS A 134 -5.96 2.34 0.90
CA LYS A 134 -4.92 2.04 -0.09
C LYS A 134 -5.47 1.41 -1.37
N HIS A 135 -6.35 0.42 -1.23
CA HIS A 135 -6.89 -0.33 -2.37
C HIS A 135 -7.77 0.55 -3.28
N GLU A 136 -8.40 1.61 -2.75
CA GLU A 136 -9.20 2.56 -3.52
C GLU A 136 -8.31 3.49 -4.36
N PHE A 137 -7.19 3.97 -3.80
CA PHE A 137 -6.19 4.73 -4.56
C PHE A 137 -5.61 3.88 -5.70
N GLU A 138 -5.23 2.63 -5.43
CA GLU A 138 -4.74 1.70 -6.45
C GLU A 138 -5.79 1.42 -7.54
N ALA A 139 -7.06 1.30 -7.18
CA ALA A 139 -8.15 1.12 -8.14
C ALA A 139 -8.34 2.36 -9.01
N LYS A 140 -8.23 3.57 -8.45
CA LYS A 140 -8.30 4.83 -9.20
C LYS A 140 -7.14 5.00 -10.17
N GLN A 141 -5.92 4.65 -9.73
CA GLN A 141 -4.77 4.64 -10.61
C GLN A 141 -4.99 3.71 -11.81
N LYS A 142 -5.42 2.46 -11.58
CA LYS A 142 -5.72 1.51 -12.66
C LYS A 142 -6.83 1.99 -13.60
N GLY A 143 -7.84 2.67 -13.07
CA GLY A 143 -8.89 3.28 -13.88
C GLY A 143 -8.35 4.35 -14.83
N LEU A 144 -7.47 5.22 -14.32
CA LEU A 144 -6.80 6.24 -15.13
C LEU A 144 -5.87 5.61 -16.18
N GLU A 145 -5.06 4.63 -15.79
CA GLU A 145 -4.19 3.86 -16.68
C GLU A 145 -4.98 3.14 -17.78
N GLY A 146 -6.15 2.60 -17.47
CA GLY A 146 -7.04 1.96 -18.43
C GLY A 146 -7.55 2.91 -19.53
N ILE A 147 -7.65 4.20 -19.25
CA ILE A 147 -7.97 5.24 -20.25
C ILE A 147 -6.70 5.65 -21.00
N LEU A 148 -5.59 5.84 -20.28
CA LEU A 148 -4.34 6.35 -20.84
C LEU A 148 -3.65 5.35 -21.79
N TYR A 149 -3.53 4.08 -21.39
CA TYR A 149 -2.73 3.09 -22.13
C TYR A 149 -3.23 2.84 -23.56
N PRO A 150 -4.55 2.69 -23.83
CA PRO A 150 -5.04 2.57 -25.21
C PRO A 150 -4.64 3.75 -26.09
N ILE A 151 -4.80 4.98 -25.58
CA ILE A 151 -4.49 6.21 -26.32
C ILE A 151 -2.99 6.28 -26.60
N MET A 152 -2.15 6.14 -25.58
CA MET A 152 -0.69 6.17 -25.75
C MET A 152 -0.17 5.09 -26.71
N ARG A 153 -0.79 3.91 -26.74
CA ARG A 153 -0.39 2.82 -27.65
C ARG A 153 -0.63 3.17 -29.12
N VAL A 154 -1.72 3.86 -29.43
CA VAL A 154 -2.00 4.33 -30.80
C VAL A 154 -0.92 5.32 -31.25
N HIS A 155 -0.63 6.31 -30.40
CA HIS A 155 0.32 7.38 -30.71
C HIS A 155 1.78 6.93 -30.78
N ARG A 156 2.19 5.96 -29.95
CA ARG A 156 3.54 5.37 -30.01
C ARG A 156 3.81 4.62 -31.31
N LYS A 157 2.80 3.96 -31.88
CA LYS A 157 2.91 3.28 -33.17
C LYS A 157 2.98 4.27 -34.34
N ALA A 158 2.21 5.35 -34.28
CA ALA A 158 2.26 6.41 -35.29
C ALA A 158 3.65 7.07 -35.38
N ALA A 159 4.33 7.26 -34.25
CA ALA A 159 5.67 7.84 -34.19
C ALA A 159 6.81 6.93 -34.72
N GLN A 160 6.58 5.63 -34.89
CA GLN A 160 7.55 4.68 -35.45
C GLN A 160 7.29 4.33 -36.93
N ALA A 161 6.18 4.81 -37.48
CA ALA A 161 5.76 4.56 -38.87
C ALA A 161 6.18 5.68 -39.84
N VAL A 162 6.96 6.67 -39.36
CA VAL A 162 7.57 7.77 -40.11
C VAL A 162 9.08 7.55 -40.13
#